data_AF-A0A090R3A8-F1
#
_entry.id   AF-A0A090R3A8-F1
#
_cell.length_a   1.000
_cell.length_b   1.000
_cell.length_c   1.000
_cell.angle_alpha   90.00
_cell.angle_beta   90.00
_cell.angle_gamma   90.00
#
_symmetry.space_group_name_H-M   'P 1'
#
loop_
_entity.id
_entity.type
_entity.pdbx_description
1 polymer ?
#
loop_
_entity_poly.entity_id
_entity_poly.type
_entity_poly.pdbx_seq_one_letter_code
_entity_poly.pdbx_strand_id
1 'polypeptide(L)'
;MTAFLSIIQRRDWENPQSVNIHCLKAHSPLASYRQPEHARDGRHAQRRSLNGQWAFKLFDAPEQVDGAFIAPHFDDSTWDRITVPANWQQQGYDKPIYANVKYPFDVNPPFVPADNPTGCYRTDITLTDADLTQTQRIILMA
;
A
#
# COMPACT_ATOMS: atom_id res chain seq x y z
N MET A 1 -11.99 -12.39 7.85
CA MET A 1 -10.96 -11.35 7.85
C MET A 1 -9.81 -11.84 8.71
N THR A 2 -8.62 -12.00 8.15
CA THR A 2 -7.42 -12.27 8.94
C THR A 2 -7.17 -11.04 9.81
N ALA A 3 -7.28 -11.19 11.13
CA ALA A 3 -6.98 -10.12 12.06
C ALA A 3 -5.51 -9.68 11.87
N PHE A 4 -5.20 -8.39 11.99
CA PHE A 4 -3.83 -7.85 11.84
C PHE A 4 -2.77 -8.70 12.56
N LEU A 5 -3.10 -9.18 13.75
CA LEU A 5 -2.28 -10.08 14.55
C LEU A 5 -1.81 -11.35 13.80
N SER A 6 -2.65 -11.92 12.93
CA SER A 6 -2.29 -13.09 12.12
C SER A 6 -1.21 -12.79 11.09
N ILE A 7 -1.17 -11.56 10.55
CA ILE A 7 -0.13 -11.11 9.63
C ILE A 7 1.18 -11.00 10.40
N ILE A 8 1.13 -10.37 11.58
CA ILE A 8 2.30 -10.23 12.45
C ILE A 8 2.84 -11.60 12.89
N GLN A 9 1.98 -12.56 13.23
CA GLN A 9 2.39 -13.90 13.63
C GLN A 9 3.00 -14.72 12.49
N ARG A 10 2.49 -14.56 11.26
CA ARG A 10 2.98 -15.30 10.10
C ARG A 10 4.33 -14.79 9.58
N ARG A 11 4.66 -13.51 9.84
CA ARG A 11 5.91 -12.84 9.42
C ARG A 11 6.26 -13.12 7.96
N ASP A 12 5.31 -12.92 7.05
CA ASP A 12 5.51 -13.23 5.63
C ASP A 12 6.72 -12.51 5.02
N TRP A 13 7.08 -11.35 5.57
CA TRP A 13 8.25 -10.58 5.15
C TRP A 13 9.60 -11.24 5.48
N GLU A 14 9.61 -12.27 6.33
CA GLU A 14 10.77 -13.14 6.61
C GLU A 14 10.63 -14.53 5.96
N ASN A 15 9.61 -14.75 5.13
CA ASN A 15 9.41 -16.01 4.41
C ASN A 15 9.69 -15.81 2.90
N PRO A 16 10.83 -16.27 2.38
CA PRO A 16 11.19 -16.08 0.97
C PRO A 16 10.26 -16.84 -0.01
N GLN A 17 9.46 -17.80 0.48
CA GLN A 17 8.45 -18.48 -0.34
C GLN A 17 7.15 -17.68 -0.45
N SER A 18 6.94 -16.69 0.42
CA SER A 18 5.75 -15.84 0.43
C SER A 18 5.99 -14.56 -0.38
N VAL A 19 5.82 -14.67 -1.70
CA VAL A 19 6.06 -13.53 -2.62
C VAL A 19 4.86 -12.59 -2.77
N ASN A 20 3.64 -13.11 -2.66
CA ASN A 20 2.40 -12.34 -2.65
C ASN A 20 1.25 -13.21 -2.14
N ILE A 21 0.15 -12.58 -1.72
CA ILE A 21 -1.04 -13.26 -1.22
C ILE A 21 -2.26 -12.62 -1.86
N HIS A 22 -3.10 -13.43 -2.52
CA HIS A 22 -4.34 -13.00 -3.18
C HIS A 22 -4.17 -11.91 -4.26
N CYS A 23 -2.97 -11.75 -4.81
CA CYS A 23 -2.73 -10.87 -5.95
C CYS A 23 -3.24 -11.51 -7.25
N LEU A 24 -3.71 -10.64 -8.17
CA LEU A 24 -4.05 -11.08 -9.52
C LEU A 24 -2.79 -11.50 -10.29
N LYS A 25 -2.97 -12.39 -11.26
CA LYS A 25 -1.89 -12.73 -12.20
C LYS A 25 -1.48 -11.49 -12.99
N ALA A 26 -0.18 -11.36 -13.22
CA ALA A 26 0.37 -10.31 -14.06
C ALA A 26 -0.26 -10.34 -15.46
N HIS A 27 -0.55 -9.16 -16.00
CA HIS A 27 -1.15 -8.97 -17.32
C HIS A 27 -0.69 -7.64 -17.93
N SER A 28 -0.93 -7.44 -19.22
CA SER A 28 -0.68 -6.15 -19.88
C SER A 28 -1.53 -5.03 -19.28
N PRO A 29 -1.10 -3.76 -19.26
CA PRO A 29 -1.89 -2.66 -18.68
C PRO A 29 -3.29 -2.54 -19.32
N LEU A 30 -4.36 -2.57 -18.51
CA LEU A 30 -5.75 -2.49 -18.97
C LEU A 30 -6.46 -1.21 -18.49
N ALA A 31 -6.96 -0.39 -19.40
CA ALA A 31 -7.65 0.87 -19.10
C ALA A 31 -9.19 0.77 -19.10
N SER A 32 -9.73 -0.40 -19.47
CA SER A 32 -11.16 -0.71 -19.44
C SER A 32 -12.05 0.33 -20.13
N TYR A 33 -11.67 0.80 -21.32
CA TYR A 33 -12.48 1.73 -22.11
C TYR A 33 -13.84 1.14 -22.47
N ARG A 34 -14.88 1.98 -22.43
CA ARG A 34 -16.26 1.57 -22.78
C ARG A 34 -16.58 1.69 -24.28
N GLN A 35 -15.74 2.39 -25.03
CA GLN A 35 -15.92 2.66 -26.47
C GLN A 35 -14.58 2.53 -27.22
N PRO A 36 -14.58 2.04 -28.48
CA PRO A 36 -13.36 1.91 -29.29
C PRO A 36 -12.62 3.24 -29.53
N GLU A 37 -13.36 4.34 -29.71
CA GLU A 37 -12.80 5.67 -29.97
C GLU A 37 -12.01 6.17 -28.77
N HIS A 38 -12.54 5.96 -27.57
CA HIS A 38 -11.85 6.25 -26.31
C HIS A 38 -10.56 5.46 -26.16
N ALA A 39 -10.54 4.19 -26.59
CA ALA A 39 -9.35 3.37 -26.57
C ALA A 39 -8.27 3.84 -27.54
N ARG A 40 -8.68 4.31 -28.74
CA ARG A 40 -7.78 4.88 -29.74
C ARG A 40 -7.14 6.18 -29.25
N ASP A 41 -7.94 7.06 -28.66
CA ASP A 41 -7.52 8.41 -28.25
C ASP A 41 -6.92 8.44 -26.82
N GLY A 42 -7.02 7.34 -26.06
CA GLY A 42 -6.53 7.27 -24.68
C GLY A 42 -7.37 8.08 -23.67
N ARG A 43 -8.66 8.28 -23.95
CA ARG A 43 -9.56 9.13 -23.13
C ARG A 43 -10.60 8.29 -22.39
N HIS A 44 -11.15 8.82 -21.28
CA HIS A 44 -12.23 8.18 -20.52
C HIS A 44 -11.93 6.74 -20.05
N ALA A 45 -10.67 6.46 -19.71
CA ALA A 45 -10.29 5.22 -19.04
C ALA A 45 -11.08 5.05 -17.74
N GLN A 46 -11.51 3.82 -17.45
CA GLN A 46 -12.23 3.50 -16.21
C GLN A 46 -11.22 3.24 -15.10
N ARG A 47 -10.47 4.29 -14.78
CA ARG A 47 -9.39 4.29 -13.79
C ARG A 47 -9.48 5.58 -12.99
N ARG A 48 -9.33 5.47 -11.68
CA ARG A 48 -9.25 6.60 -10.77
C ARG A 48 -7.90 6.56 -10.06
N SER A 49 -7.17 7.68 -10.11
CA SER A 49 -5.95 7.82 -9.31
C SER A 49 -6.34 7.96 -7.84
N LEU A 50 -5.58 7.30 -6.96
CA LEU A 50 -5.65 7.50 -5.52
C LEU A 50 -4.46 8.34 -5.02
N ASN A 51 -3.71 8.98 -5.92
CA ASN A 51 -2.63 9.88 -5.56
C ASN A 51 -3.20 11.10 -4.83
N GLY A 52 -2.46 11.62 -3.85
CA GLY A 52 -2.92 12.76 -3.04
C GLY A 52 -2.41 12.70 -1.61
N GLN A 53 -3.13 13.34 -0.70
CA GLN A 53 -2.82 13.36 0.73
C GLN A 53 -3.47 12.18 1.44
N TRP A 54 -2.67 11.40 2.16
CA TRP A 54 -3.11 10.25 2.94
C TRP A 54 -2.76 10.49 4.42
N ALA A 55 -3.56 9.95 5.34
CA ALA A 55 -3.16 9.91 6.74
C ALA A 55 -1.97 8.96 6.89
N PHE A 56 -0.97 9.37 7.65
CA PHE A 56 0.28 8.63 7.78
C PHE A 56 0.81 8.63 9.21
N LYS A 57 1.33 7.47 9.62
CA LYS A 57 2.05 7.32 10.87
C LYS A 57 3.19 6.32 10.70
N LEU A 58 4.37 6.72 11.15
CA LEU A 58 5.55 5.86 11.22
C LEU A 58 5.65 5.21 12.60
N PHE A 59 5.99 3.93 12.64
CA PHE A 59 6.33 3.17 13.84
C PHE A 59 7.73 2.58 13.69
N ASP A 60 8.41 2.31 14.80
CA ASP A 60 9.77 1.77 14.76
C ASP A 60 9.79 0.27 14.39
N ALA A 61 8.68 -0.44 14.61
CA ALA A 61 8.57 -1.86 14.30
C ALA A 61 7.12 -2.24 13.94
N PRO A 62 6.90 -3.28 13.11
CA PRO A 62 5.56 -3.72 12.74
C PRO A 62 4.75 -4.22 13.94
N GLU A 63 5.40 -4.74 14.97
CA GLU A 63 4.77 -5.19 16.22
C GLU A 63 4.23 -4.04 17.08
N GLN A 64 4.68 -2.80 16.84
CA GLN A 64 4.19 -1.61 17.57
C GLN A 64 2.91 -1.02 16.95
N VAL A 65 2.52 -1.49 15.77
CA VAL A 65 1.31 -1.03 15.11
C VAL A 65 0.08 -1.60 15.83
N ASP A 66 -0.81 -0.73 16.30
CA ASP A 66 -2.10 -1.17 16.85
C ASP A 66 -3.05 -1.56 15.71
N GLY A 67 -3.40 -2.85 15.62
CA GLY A 67 -4.30 -3.42 14.61
C GLY A 67 -5.69 -2.77 14.54
N ALA A 68 -6.10 -2.00 15.56
CA ALA A 68 -7.29 -1.17 15.50
C ALA A 68 -7.28 -0.17 14.32
N PHE A 69 -6.11 0.20 13.79
CA PHE A 69 -5.97 1.15 12.67
C PHE A 69 -6.68 0.69 11.38
N ILE A 70 -6.90 -0.62 11.22
CA ILE A 70 -7.56 -1.22 10.06
C ILE A 70 -9.09 -1.07 10.14
N ALA A 71 -9.62 -0.77 11.34
CA ALA A 71 -11.05 -0.62 11.52
C ALA A 71 -11.58 0.59 10.70
N PRO A 72 -12.73 0.46 10.02
CA PRO A 72 -13.30 1.55 9.22
C PRO A 72 -13.53 2.84 10.02
N HIS A 73 -13.85 2.70 11.32
CA HIS A 73 -14.16 3.80 12.21
C HIS A 73 -12.99 4.21 13.12
N PHE A 74 -11.76 3.83 12.76
CA PHE A 74 -10.57 4.31 13.46
C PHE A 74 -10.42 5.83 13.32
N ASP A 75 -10.11 6.50 14.42
CA ASP A 75 -9.83 7.93 14.44
C ASP A 75 -8.34 8.18 14.17
N ASP A 76 -8.04 8.65 12.96
CA ASP A 76 -6.69 9.04 12.52
C ASP A 76 -6.47 10.56 12.57
N SER A 77 -7.32 11.31 13.30
CA SER A 77 -7.21 12.78 13.39
C SER A 77 -5.86 13.26 13.95
N THR A 78 -5.19 12.41 14.73
CA THR A 78 -3.86 12.67 15.31
C THR A 78 -2.70 12.29 14.38
N TRP A 79 -2.97 11.66 13.23
CA TRP A 79 -1.95 11.25 12.28
C TRP A 79 -1.55 12.41 11.38
N ASP A 80 -0.32 12.37 10.90
CA ASP A 80 0.16 13.33 9.92
C ASP A 80 -0.48 13.11 8.55
N ARG A 81 -0.21 14.03 7.61
CA ARG A 81 -0.60 13.90 6.21
C ARG A 81 0.64 13.76 5.33
N ILE A 82 0.66 12.75 4.48
CA ILE A 82 1.76 12.48 3.55
C ILE A 82 1.27 12.50 2.11
N THR A 83 2.09 13.04 1.21
CA THR A 83 1.82 13.03 -0.24
C THR A 83 2.18 11.67 -0.83
N VAL A 84 1.27 11.06 -1.57
CA VAL A 84 1.47 9.79 -2.28
C VAL A 84 1.37 10.01 -3.79
N PRO A 85 2.34 9.53 -4.61
CA PRO A 85 3.47 8.68 -4.25
C PRO A 85 4.72 9.48 -3.83
N ALA A 86 5.43 9.00 -2.81
CA ALA A 86 6.76 9.47 -2.44
C ALA A 86 7.40 8.53 -1.41
N ASN A 87 8.72 8.58 -1.29
CA ASN A 87 9.44 7.94 -0.19
C ASN A 87 9.29 8.79 1.08
N TRP A 88 8.93 8.18 2.21
CA TRP A 88 8.69 8.94 3.45
C TRP A 88 9.94 9.67 3.97
N GLN A 89 11.15 9.17 3.66
CA GLN A 89 12.41 9.84 3.97
C GLN A 89 12.55 11.21 3.30
N GLN A 90 11.92 11.42 2.15
CA GLN A 90 11.90 12.72 1.49
C GLN A 90 10.86 13.68 2.06
N GLN A 91 9.99 13.19 2.96
CA GLN A 91 8.95 13.97 3.63
C GLN A 91 9.21 14.15 5.14
N GLY A 92 10.46 13.92 5.58
CA GLY A 92 10.90 14.21 6.95
C GLY A 92 10.79 13.04 7.93
N TYR A 93 10.44 11.85 7.45
CA TYR A 93 10.34 10.64 8.28
C TYR A 93 11.59 9.78 8.16
N ASP A 94 12.19 9.36 9.26
CA ASP A 94 13.36 8.48 9.25
C ASP A 94 14.53 9.06 8.40
N LYS A 95 15.58 8.26 8.13
CA LYS A 95 16.81 8.69 7.44
C LYS A 95 17.05 7.87 6.19
N PRO A 96 17.38 8.49 5.05
CA PRO A 96 17.81 7.73 3.87
C PRO A 96 19.18 7.11 4.13
N ILE A 97 19.34 5.83 3.81
CA ILE A 97 20.60 5.10 3.95
C ILE A 97 21.13 4.79 2.55
N TYR A 98 22.36 5.20 2.28
CA TYR A 98 23.10 4.82 1.07
C TYR A 98 24.21 3.84 1.42
N ALA A 99 24.14 2.63 0.87
CA ALA A 99 25.15 1.61 1.04
C ALA A 99 25.47 0.97 -0.32
N ASN A 100 26.76 0.75 -0.61
CA ASN A 100 27.21 0.24 -1.91
C ASN A 100 27.12 -1.30 -1.98
N VAL A 101 27.86 -2.00 -1.11
CA VAL A 101 27.97 -3.47 -1.14
C VAL A 101 27.34 -4.13 0.10
N LYS A 102 27.44 -3.48 1.26
CA LYS A 102 26.94 -4.04 2.51
C LYS A 102 25.46 -3.75 2.65
N TYR A 103 24.70 -4.71 3.16
CA TYR A 103 23.36 -4.46 3.64
C TYR A 103 23.40 -3.42 4.78
N PRO A 104 22.38 -2.55 4.89
CA PRO A 104 22.30 -1.57 5.97
C PRO A 104 21.91 -2.19 7.32
N PHE A 105 21.84 -3.51 7.40
CA PHE A 105 21.50 -4.31 8.57
C PHE A 105 22.28 -5.62 8.60
N ASP A 106 22.22 -6.34 9.73
CA ASP A 106 22.94 -7.60 9.94
C ASP A 106 22.50 -8.69 8.97
N VAL A 107 23.47 -9.35 8.33
CA VAL A 107 23.21 -10.34 7.28
C VAL A 107 22.96 -11.71 7.91
N ASN A 108 21.68 -12.01 8.17
CA ASN A 108 21.22 -13.31 8.66
C ASN A 108 19.94 -13.76 7.93
N PRO A 109 20.01 -14.16 6.64
CA PRO A 109 18.82 -14.52 5.88
C PRO A 109 18.06 -15.73 6.48
N PRO A 110 16.72 -15.74 6.49
CA PRO A 110 15.80 -14.75 5.91
C PRO A 110 15.37 -13.64 6.88
N PHE A 111 16.04 -13.51 8.03
CA PHE A 111 15.63 -12.63 9.12
C PHE A 111 15.99 -11.18 8.85
N VAL A 112 15.12 -10.27 9.31
CA VAL A 112 15.33 -8.83 9.30
C VAL A 112 15.46 -8.31 10.75
N PRO A 113 15.98 -7.10 10.97
CA PRO A 113 16.04 -6.51 12.30
C PRO A 113 14.66 -6.35 12.94
N ALA A 114 14.64 -6.35 14.27
CA ALA A 114 13.43 -6.00 15.03
C ALA A 114 13.07 -4.51 14.93
N ASP A 115 14.09 -3.64 14.81
CA ASP A 115 13.93 -2.22 14.47
C ASP A 115 13.73 -2.11 12.95
N ASN A 116 12.48 -2.08 12.53
CA ASN A 116 12.06 -2.12 11.13
C ASN A 116 10.97 -1.05 10.90
N PRO A 117 11.37 0.18 10.53
CA PRO A 117 10.46 1.30 10.36
C PRO A 117 9.25 0.95 9.48
N THR A 118 8.06 1.05 10.07
CA THR A 118 6.80 0.62 9.46
C THR A 118 5.88 1.80 9.25
N GLY A 119 5.65 2.16 7.99
CA GLY A 119 4.74 3.23 7.59
C GLY A 119 3.31 2.73 7.41
N CYS A 120 2.38 3.25 8.21
CA CYS A 120 0.95 2.99 8.06
C CYS A 120 0.29 4.13 7.27
N TYR A 121 -0.47 3.78 6.23
CA TYR A 121 -1.16 4.72 5.35
C TYR A 121 -2.67 4.48 5.41
N ARG A 122 -3.47 5.55 5.52
CA ARG A 122 -4.93 5.48 5.49
C ARG A 122 -5.52 6.55 4.58
N THR A 123 -6.53 6.16 3.81
CA THR A 123 -7.29 7.07 2.95
C THR A 123 -8.69 6.54 2.76
N ASP A 124 -9.65 7.45 2.65
CA ASP A 124 -11.04 7.12 2.36
C ASP A 124 -11.33 7.32 0.89
N ILE A 125 -12.07 6.37 0.32
CA ILE A 125 -12.54 6.45 -1.05
C ILE A 125 -14.06 6.33 -1.10
N THR A 126 -14.70 7.29 -1.74
CA THR A 126 -16.15 7.22 -2.00
C THR A 126 -16.36 6.60 -3.37
N LEU A 127 -17.31 5.67 -3.46
CA LEU A 127 -17.80 5.13 -4.72
C LEU A 127 -19.24 5.58 -4.89
N THR A 128 -19.57 6.15 -6.04
CA THR A 128 -20.92 6.56 -6.40
C THR A 128 -21.66 5.43 -7.11
N ASP A 129 -22.99 5.45 -7.15
CA ASP A 129 -23.77 4.46 -7.89
C ASP A 129 -23.41 4.45 -9.40
N ALA A 130 -23.01 5.61 -9.93
CA ALA A 130 -22.52 5.72 -11.31
C ALA A 130 -21.21 4.95 -11.53
N ASP A 131 -20.30 4.94 -10.55
CA ASP A 131 -19.04 4.17 -10.62
C ASP A 131 -19.31 2.65 -10.64
N LEU A 132 -20.41 2.22 -10.03
CA LEU A 132 -20.83 0.83 -9.95
C LEU A 132 -21.67 0.39 -11.15
N THR A 133 -22.26 1.33 -11.87
CA THR A 133 -23.10 1.06 -13.04
C THR A 133 -22.27 0.44 -14.17
N GLN A 134 -22.69 -0.73 -14.68
CA GLN A 134 -21.96 -1.51 -15.70
C GLN A 134 -20.52 -1.91 -15.28
N THR A 135 -20.21 -1.87 -13.98
CA THR A 135 -18.92 -2.32 -13.43
C THR A 135 -19.07 -3.72 -12.87
N GLN A 136 -18.42 -4.70 -13.50
CA GLN A 136 -18.45 -6.09 -13.04
C GLN A 136 -17.43 -6.35 -11.94
N ARG A 137 -16.31 -5.62 -11.96
CA ARG A 137 -15.18 -5.84 -11.05
C ARG A 137 -14.43 -4.55 -10.80
N ILE A 138 -14.15 -4.29 -9.53
CA ILE A 138 -13.25 -3.21 -9.09
C ILE A 138 -11.93 -3.84 -8.69
N ILE A 139 -10.82 -3.27 -9.17
CA ILE A 139 -9.47 -3.72 -8.87
C ILE A 139 -8.70 -2.55 -8.27
N LEU A 140 -8.14 -2.76 -7.07
CA LEU A 140 -7.11 -1.88 -6.54
C LEU A 140 -5.78 -2.29 -7.18
N MET A 141 -5.14 -1.33 -7.86
CA MET A 141 -3.81 -1.51 -8.43
C MET A 141 -2.85 -0.64 -7.61
N ALA A 142 -1.81 -1.27 -7.07
CA ALA A 142 -0.71 -0.62 -6.36
C ALA A 142 0.58 -0.76 -7.20
#